data_AF-A0A3B0U138-F1
#
_entry.id   AF-A0A3B0U138-F1
#
_cell.length_a   1.000
_cell.length_b   1.000
_cell.length_c   1.000
_cell.angle_alpha   90.00
_cell.angle_beta   90.00
_cell.angle_gamma   90.00
#
_symmetry.space_group_name_H-M   'P 1'
#
loop_
_entity.id
_entity.type
_entity.pdbx_description
1 polymer ?
#
loop_
_entity_poly.entity_id
_entity_poly.type
_entity_poly.pdbx_seq_one_letter_code
_entity_poly.pdbx_strand_id
1 'polypeptide(L)' 'RKYPTRIEVKHDRKIGWIVIDQIRTIDKQRIIKVLGRLSQPEMKELKSVIKETLVD' A
#
# COMPACT_ATOMS: atom_id res chain seq x y z
N ARG A 1 -16.36 -7.05 -7.71
CA ARG A 1 -15.76 -6.03 -8.59
C ARG A 1 -14.28 -5.91 -8.20
N LYS A 2 -13.34 -6.02 -9.15
CA LYS A 2 -11.91 -5.80 -8.86
C LYS A 2 -11.70 -4.29 -8.66
N TYR A 3 -11.05 -3.91 -7.57
CA TYR A 3 -10.66 -2.52 -7.34
C TYR A 3 -9.24 -2.34 -7.87
N PRO A 4 -9.03 -1.57 -8.96
CA PRO A 4 -7.71 -1.47 -9.60
C PRO A 4 -6.67 -0.79 -8.70
N THR A 5 -7.10 0.05 -7.76
CA THR A 5 -6.24 0.76 -6.80
C THR A 5 -5.88 -0.06 -5.56
N ARG A 6 -6.33 -1.32 -5.48
CA ARG A 6 -6.06 -2.21 -4.34
C ARG A 6 -5.00 -3.25 -4.70
N ILE A 7 -3.90 -3.22 -3.98
CA ILE A 7 -2.80 -4.17 -4.16
C ILE A 7 -2.83 -5.18 -3.03
N GLU A 8 -2.86 -6.46 -3.38
CA GLU A 8 -2.77 -7.55 -2.40
C GLU A 8 -1.34 -7.65 -1.88
N VAL A 9 -1.17 -7.67 -0.56
CA VAL A 9 0.14 -7.85 0.08
C VAL A 9 0.06 -8.98 1.10
N LYS A 10 1.12 -9.79 1.15
CA LYS A 10 1.19 -10.92 2.10
C LYS A 10 2.17 -10.57 3.19
N HIS A 11 1.64 -10.29 4.38
CA HIS A 11 2.43 -9.88 5.53
C HIS A 11 2.05 -10.70 6.76
N ASP A 12 3.06 -11.25 7.44
CA ASP A 12 2.90 -12.03 8.70
C ASP A 12 1.82 -13.11 8.63
N ARG A 13 1.89 -13.95 7.58
CA ARG A 13 0.94 -15.04 7.27
C ARG A 13 -0.52 -14.57 7.06
N LYS A 14 -0.74 -13.27 6.93
CA LYS A 14 -2.04 -12.66 6.63
C LYS A 14 -2.01 -12.01 5.26
N ILE A 15 -3.15 -12.07 4.59
CA ILE A 15 -3.37 -11.36 3.33
C ILE A 15 -3.98 -10.00 3.70
N GLY A 16 -3.28 -8.94 3.34
CA GLY A 16 -3.69 -7.55 3.50
C GLY A 16 -3.87 -6.87 2.14
N TRP A 17 -4.42 -5.66 2.18
CA TRP A 17 -4.63 -4.84 0.99
C TRP A 17 -4.06 -3.45 1.23
N ILE A 18 -3.22 -2.98 0.30
CA ILE A 18 -2.85 -1.57 0.23
C ILE A 18 -3.94 -0.87 -0.56
N VAL A 19 -4.53 0.17 0.02
CA VAL A 19 -5.61 0.95 -0.57
C VAL A 19 -5.06 2.31 -0.96
N ILE A 20 -4.74 2.49 -2.24
CA ILE A 20 -4.05 3.69 -2.75
C ILE A 20 -4.98 4.91 -2.76
N ASP A 21 -6.27 4.70 -2.97
CA ASP A 21 -7.29 5.76 -2.96
C ASP A 21 -7.57 6.36 -1.57
N GLN A 22 -7.00 5.78 -0.50
CA GLN A 22 -7.20 6.21 0.89
C GLN A 22 -5.91 6.80 1.51
N ILE A 23 -5.01 7.33 0.69
CA ILE A 23 -3.80 8.01 1.19
C ILE A 23 -4.20 9.25 1.98
N ARG A 24 -3.69 9.34 3.21
CA ARG A 24 -3.90 10.48 4.12
C ARG A 24 -2.61 10.82 4.86
N THR A 25 -2.44 12.09 5.19
CA THR A 25 -1.36 12.54 6.06
C THR A 25 -1.67 12.14 7.51
N ILE A 26 -0.66 11.63 8.22
CA ILE A 26 -0.74 11.32 9.65
C ILE A 26 0.44 11.94 10.38
N ASP A 27 0.22 12.35 11.63
CA ASP A 27 1.30 12.76 12.51
C ASP A 27 2.10 11.55 13.01
N LYS A 28 3.42 11.70 13.19
CA LYS A 28 4.32 10.61 13.61
C LYS A 28 3.96 10.05 14.98
N GLN A 29 3.38 10.84 15.88
CA GLN A 29 2.94 10.39 17.21
C GLN A 29 1.79 9.38 17.14
N ARG A 30 1.05 9.30 16.02
CA ARG A 30 -0.03 8.31 15.82
C ARG A 30 0.50 6.92 15.44
N ILE A 31 1.80 6.76 15.18
CA ILE A 31 2.39 5.48 14.80
C ILE A 31 2.73 4.69 16.07
N ILE A 32 1.92 3.66 16.36
CA ILE A 32 2.08 2.82 17.56
C ILE A 32 3.14 1.74 17.36
N LYS A 33 3.21 1.12 16.17
CA LYS A 33 4.14 0.03 15.86
C LYS A 33 4.39 -0.08 14.36
N VAL A 34 5.63 -0.40 13.98
CA VAL A 34 6.00 -0.78 12.61
C VAL A 34 5.90 -2.31 12.49
N LEU A 35 5.09 -2.79 11.54
CA LEU A 35 4.80 -4.22 11.38
C LEU A 35 5.81 -4.92 10.45
N GLY A 36 6.42 -4.19 9.52
CA GLY A 36 7.43 -4.74 8.62
C GLY A 36 7.75 -3.81 7.46
N ARG A 37 8.27 -4.40 6.37
CA ARG A 37 8.59 -3.71 5.12
C ARG A 37 7.98 -4.47 3.95
N LEU A 38 7.60 -3.75 2.90
CA LEU A 38 7.18 -4.35 1.64
C LEU A 38 8.39 -4.95 0.92
N SER A 39 8.15 -6.03 0.18
CA SER A 39 9.14 -6.62 -0.71
C SER A 39 9.37 -5.74 -1.94
N GLN A 40 10.51 -5.92 -2.61
CA GLN A 40 10.83 -5.22 -3.86
C GLN A 40 9.74 -5.35 -4.94
N PRO A 41 9.18 -6.54 -5.24
CA PRO A 41 8.12 -6.66 -6.22
C PRO A 41 6.84 -5.90 -5.81
N GLU A 42 6.40 -6.02 -4.55
CA GLU A 42 5.22 -5.31 -4.04
C GLU A 42 5.42 -3.78 -4.13
N MET A 43 6.64 -3.29 -3.84
CA MET A 43 6.95 -1.86 -3.97
C MET A 43 6.95 -1.39 -5.43
N LYS A 44 7.37 -2.24 -6.38
CA LYS A 44 7.33 -1.90 -7.81
C LYS A 44 5.89 -1.79 -8.31
N GLU A 45 5.05 -2.74 -7.92
CA GLU A 45 3.62 -2.74 -8.23
C GLU A 45 2.93 -1.50 -7.64
N LEU A 46 3.18 -1.20 -6.36
CA LEU A 46 2.69 -0.01 -5.68
C LEU A 46 3.03 1.28 -6.42
N LYS A 47 4.28 1.44 -6.83
CA LYS A 47 4.70 2.63 -7.59
C LYS A 47 4.03 2.74 -8.95
N SER A 48 3.80 1.60 -9.63
CA SER A 48 3.12 1.57 -10.92
C SER A 48 1.68 2.06 -10.79
N VAL A 49 0.94 1.54 -9.81
CA VAL A 49 -0.46 1.93 -9.61
C VAL A 49 -0.59 3.37 -9.11
N ILE A 50 0.35 3.85 -8.27
CA ILE A 50 0.40 5.26 -7.87
C ILE A 50 0.60 6.16 -9.10
N LYS A 51 1.51 5.80 -10.02
CA LYS A 51 1.76 6.56 -11.25
C LYS A 51 0.48 6.63 -12.11
N GLU A 52 -0.17 5.50 -12.32
CA GLU A 52 -1.41 5.41 -13.10
C GLU A 52 -2.59 6.16 -12.46
N THR A 53 -2.64 6.25 -11.12
CA THR A 53 -3.79 6.85 -10.42
C THR A 53 -3.63 8.34 -10.15
N LEU A 54 -2.40 8.83 -9.93
CA LEU A 54 -2.14 10.18 -9.42
C LEU A 54 -1.23 11.04 -10.32
N VAL A 55 -0.67 10.49 -11.40
CA VAL A 55 0.33 11.18 -12.23
C VAL A 55 -0.03 11.18 -13.70
N ASP A 56 -0.29 9.99 -14.28
CA ASP A 56 -0.70 9.84 -15.68
C ASP A 56 -2.20 10.13 -15.86
#